data_AF-A0A2W4JP29-F1
#
_entry.id   AF-A0A2W4JP29-F1
#
_cell.length_a   1.000
_cell.length_b   1.000
_cell.length_c   1.000
_cell.angle_alpha   90.00
_cell.angle_beta   90.00
_cell.angle_gamma   90.00
#
_symmetry.space_group_name_H-M   'P 1'
#
loop_
_entity.id
_entity.type
_entity.pdbx_description
1 polymer ?
#
loop_
_entity_poly.entity_id
_entity_poly.type
_entity_poly.pdbx_seq_one_letter_code
_entity_poly.pdbx_strand_id
1 'polypeptide(L)'
;MLRAGVPIMQALDIVGEASGNIVIERASKDVKESVRTGNSLAGPLAQHDVFPPMVVQMIAVGEDTGAIDQMLEKIAEFYDQEVESTTEALTSLIEPIMIAVLGGVVGFMVIGLYMPIFGIFDLIN
;
A
#
# COMPACT_ATOMS: atom_id res chain seq x y z
N MET A 1 18.07 9.20 -0.23
CA MET A 1 19.24 9.14 -1.14
C MET A 1 19.52 10.48 -1.81
N LEU A 2 18.54 11.11 -2.46
CA LEU A 2 18.74 12.40 -3.14
C LEU A 2 19.06 13.55 -2.18
N ARG A 3 18.37 13.64 -1.03
CA ARG A 3 18.73 14.54 0.08
C ARG A 3 20.16 14.34 0.62
N ALA A 4 20.71 13.14 0.47
CA ALA A 4 22.08 12.82 0.88
C ALA A 4 23.11 13.15 -0.23
N GLY A 5 22.70 13.81 -1.31
CA GLY A 5 23.55 14.23 -2.43
C GLY A 5 23.86 13.12 -3.44
N VAL A 6 23.17 11.98 -3.38
CA VAL A 6 23.35 10.90 -4.37
C VAL A 6 22.79 11.37 -5.71
N PRO A 7 23.54 11.30 -6.82
CA PRO A 7 23.04 11.67 -8.14
C PRO A 7 21.81 10.84 -8.53
N ILE A 8 20.81 11.47 -9.15
CA ILE A 8 19.53 10.82 -9.49
C ILE A 8 19.69 9.58 -10.38
N MET A 9 20.65 9.63 -11.31
CA MET A 9 21.00 8.51 -12.18
C MET A 9 21.47 7.27 -11.40
N GLN A 10 22.21 7.49 -10.31
CA GLN A 10 22.69 6.43 -9.44
C GLN A 10 21.58 5.96 -8.49
N ALA A 11 20.73 6.87 -8.02
CA ALA A 11 19.56 6.52 -7.24
C ALA A 11 18.59 5.60 -8.02
N LEU A 12 18.36 5.87 -9.31
CA LEU A 12 17.53 5.03 -10.17
C LEU A 12 18.07 3.60 -10.34
N ASP A 13 19.39 3.42 -10.47
CA ASP A 13 20.01 2.09 -10.49
C ASP A 13 19.77 1.35 -9.18
N ILE A 14 20.08 2.01 -8.06
CA ILE A 14 19.98 1.41 -6.73
C ILE A 14 18.53 1.01 -6.43
N VAL A 15 17.55 1.86 -6.76
CA VAL A 15 16.13 1.58 -6.53
C VAL A 15 15.65 0.42 -7.42
N GLY A 16 16.07 0.39 -8.69
CA GLY A 16 15.74 -0.71 -9.59
C GLY A 16 16.26 -2.06 -9.10
N GLU A 17 17.50 -2.11 -8.63
CA GLU A 17 18.11 -3.33 -8.06
C GLU A 17 17.49 -3.72 -6.71
N ALA A 18 17.27 -2.75 -5.83
CA ALA A 18 16.72 -2.97 -4.49
C ALA A 18 15.25 -3.41 -4.50
N SER A 19 14.51 -3.07 -5.56
CA SER A 19 13.11 -3.44 -5.73
C SER A 19 12.87 -4.96 -5.75
N GLY A 20 13.82 -5.75 -6.25
CA GLY A 20 13.66 -7.20 -6.45
C GLY A 20 12.59 -7.60 -7.48
N ASN A 21 12.01 -6.65 -8.22
CA ASN A 21 11.00 -6.88 -9.25
C ASN A 21 11.53 -6.47 -10.63
N ILE A 22 11.56 -7.41 -11.57
CA ILE A 22 12.07 -7.19 -12.93
C ILE A 22 11.30 -6.10 -13.70
N VAL A 23 10.02 -5.89 -13.38
CA VAL A 23 9.20 -4.85 -14.02
C VAL A 23 9.66 -3.47 -13.57
N ILE A 24 9.88 -3.31 -12.26
CA ILE A 24 10.35 -2.05 -11.68
C ILE A 24 11.81 -1.80 -12.09
N GLU A 25 12.66 -2.82 -12.09
CA GLU A 25 14.05 -2.70 -12.55
C GLU A 25 14.13 -2.22 -14.00
N ARG A 26 13.31 -2.78 -14.90
CA ARG A 26 13.23 -2.32 -16.30
C ARG A 26 12.71 -0.89 -16.39
N ALA A 27 11.63 -0.57 -15.68
CA ALA A 27 11.07 0.78 -15.67
C ALA A 27 12.08 1.81 -15.16
N SER A 28 12.81 1.52 -14.08
CA SER A 28 13.86 2.39 -13.56
C SER A 28 15.03 2.57 -14.54
N LYS A 29 15.42 1.52 -15.27
CA LYS A 29 16.45 1.60 -16.32
C LYS A 29 15.99 2.44 -17.51
N ASP A 30 14.76 2.26 -17.97
CA ASP A 30 14.19 3.02 -19.10
C ASP A 30 14.08 4.52 -18.74
N VAL A 31 13.60 4.83 -17.53
CA VAL A 31 13.55 6.20 -17.00
C VAL A 31 14.95 6.81 -16.95
N LYS A 32 15.92 6.07 -16.42
CA LYS A 32 17.32 6.50 -16.33
C LYS A 32 17.89 6.82 -17.72
N GLU A 33 17.72 5.94 -18.70
CA GLU A 33 18.25 6.18 -20.05
C GLU A 33 17.61 7.41 -20.69
N SER A 34 16.30 7.60 -20.51
CA SER A 34 15.63 8.79 -21.01
C SER A 34 16.18 10.08 -20.39
N VAL A 35 16.40 10.12 -19.07
CA VAL A 35 17.02 11.27 -18.39
C VAL A 35 18.46 11.49 -18.88
N ARG A 36 19.21 10.41 -19.14
CA ARG A 36 20.57 10.48 -19.70
C ARG A 36 20.59 11.21 -21.05
N THR A 37 19.57 11.00 -21.87
CA THR A 37 19.42 11.65 -23.19
C THR A 37 18.89 13.09 -23.11
N GLY A 38 18.60 13.60 -21.91
CA GLY A 38 18.17 14.99 -21.68
C GLY A 38 16.66 15.19 -21.66
N ASN A 39 15.87 14.11 -21.62
CA ASN A 39 14.42 14.21 -21.44
C ASN A 39 14.06 14.43 -19.96
N SER A 40 12.82 14.84 -19.70
CA SER A 40 12.27 14.94 -18.35
C SER A 40 12.13 13.58 -17.68
N LEU A 41 12.09 13.57 -16.35
CA LEU A 41 11.88 12.42 -15.48
C LEU A 41 10.41 11.97 -15.52
N ALA A 42 9.47 12.90 -15.55
CA ALA A 42 8.03 12.61 -15.52
C ALA A 42 7.54 11.87 -16.77
N GLY A 43 8.04 12.23 -17.96
CA GLY A 43 7.59 11.65 -19.23
C GLY A 43 7.76 10.12 -19.31
N PRO A 44 8.96 9.59 -19.02
CA PRO A 44 9.23 8.15 -18.98
C PRO A 44 8.45 7.44 -17.87
N LEU A 45 8.29 8.05 -16.70
CA LEU A 45 7.51 7.47 -15.61
C LEU A 45 6.05 7.26 -16.00
N ALA A 46 5.47 8.17 -16.80
CA ALA A 46 4.11 8.06 -17.32
C ALA A 46 3.90 6.88 -18.28
N GLN A 47 4.97 6.32 -18.84
CA GLN A 47 4.92 5.20 -19.79
C GLN A 47 4.88 3.83 -19.11
N HIS A 48 5.05 3.78 -17.78
CA HIS A 48 5.04 2.54 -17.02
C HIS A 48 3.90 2.53 -16.00
N ASP A 49 3.00 1.54 -16.11
CA ASP A 49 1.83 1.38 -15.23
C ASP A 49 2.18 1.13 -13.75
N VAL A 50 3.44 0.80 -13.45
CA VAL A 50 3.92 0.63 -12.07
C VAL A 50 4.00 1.95 -11.30
N PHE A 51 4.00 3.10 -11.99
CA PHE A 51 4.02 4.41 -11.36
C PHE A 51 2.63 5.05 -11.45
N PRO A 52 1.94 5.24 -10.30
CA PRO A 52 0.61 5.84 -10.32
C PRO A 52 0.62 7.28 -10.85
N PRO A 53 -0.50 7.76 -11.43
CA PRO A 53 -0.57 9.11 -12.00
C PRO A 53 -0.20 10.23 -11.03
N MET A 54 -0.50 10.05 -9.74
CA MET A 54 -0.13 11.01 -8.68
C MET A 54 1.39 11.19 -8.59
N VAL A 55 2.16 10.10 -8.63
CA VAL A 55 3.64 10.13 -8.56
C VAL A 55 4.20 10.87 -9.77
N VAL A 56 3.69 10.57 -10.97
CA VAL A 56 4.09 11.23 -12.22
C VAL A 56 3.82 12.74 -12.15
N GLN A 57 2.65 13.14 -11.67
CA GLN A 57 2.27 14.55 -11.54
C GLN A 57 3.14 15.30 -10.53
N MET A 58 3.39 14.71 -9.36
CA MET A 58 4.24 15.34 -8.34
C MET A 58 5.68 15.49 -8.81
N ILE A 59 6.19 14.53 -9.58
CA ILE A 59 7.51 14.64 -10.20
C ILE A 59 7.52 15.72 -11.29
N ALA A 60 6.50 15.80 -12.14
CA ALA A 60 6.39 16.88 -13.14
C ALA A 60 6.40 18.27 -12.48
N VAL A 61 5.61 18.46 -11.42
CA VAL A 61 5.61 19.71 -10.64
C VAL A 61 6.98 19.96 -10.00
N GLY A 62 7.62 18.91 -9.49
CA GLY A 62 8.97 18.99 -8.93
C GLY A 62 10.03 19.39 -9.95
N GLU A 63 9.94 18.89 -11.18
CA GLU A 63 10.84 19.26 -12.28
C GLU A 63 10.63 20.72 -12.69
N ASP A 64 9.38 21.15 -12.90
CA ASP A 64 9.03 22.52 -13.32
C ASP A 64 9.46 23.56 -12.27
N THR A 65 9.39 23.21 -10.99
CA THR A 65 9.74 24.10 -9.87
C THR A 65 11.17 23.94 -9.38
N GLY A 66 11.92 22.96 -9.90
CA GLY A 66 13.24 22.58 -9.41
C GLY A 66 13.23 22.00 -7.98
N ALA A 67 12.08 21.58 -7.47
CA ALA A 67 11.87 21.08 -6.12
C ALA A 67 11.59 19.56 -6.08
N ILE A 68 12.24 18.78 -6.96
CA ILE A 68 12.08 17.32 -7.06
C ILE A 68 12.27 16.63 -5.70
N ASP A 69 13.30 17.03 -4.94
CA ASP A 69 13.59 16.43 -3.63
C ASP A 69 12.42 16.57 -2.65
N GLN A 70 11.75 17.73 -2.64
CA GLN A 70 10.60 17.99 -1.78
C GLN A 70 9.36 17.22 -2.25
N MET A 71 9.16 17.10 -3.57
CA MET A 71 8.03 16.34 -4.10
C MET A 71 8.19 14.85 -3.84
N LEU A 72 9.39 14.29 -3.98
CA LEU A 72 9.67 12.90 -3.64
C LEU A 72 9.50 12.62 -2.14
N GLU A 73 9.85 13.57 -1.27
CA GLU A 73 9.59 13.46 0.17
C GLU A 73 8.09 13.41 0.48
N LYS A 74 7.29 14.30 -0.13
CA LYS A 74 5.83 14.26 0.04
C LYS A 74 5.20 12.97 -0.48
N ILE A 75 5.72 12.41 -1.58
CA ILE A 75 5.26 11.12 -2.09
C ILE A 75 5.55 10.02 -1.06
N ALA A 76 6.73 10.01 -0.46
CA ALA A 76 7.07 9.05 0.60
C ALA A 76 6.15 9.20 1.82
N GLU A 77 5.96 10.43 2.31
CA GLU A 77 5.05 10.73 3.42
C GLU A 77 3.61 10.27 3.14
N PHE A 78 3.13 10.46 1.91
CA PHE A 78 1.81 9.99 1.50
C PHE A 78 1.68 8.46 1.60
N TYR A 79 2.65 7.71 1.06
CA TYR A 79 2.62 6.25 1.11
C TYR A 79 2.77 5.71 2.54
N ASP A 80 3.59 6.35 3.39
CA ASP A 80 3.70 5.98 4.80
C ASP A 80 2.36 6.16 5.53
N GLN A 81 1.67 7.29 5.30
CA GLN A 81 0.33 7.54 5.85
C GLN A 81 -0.71 6.56 5.33
N GLU A 82 -0.63 6.18 4.05
CA GLU A 82 -1.55 5.18 3.46
C GLU A 82 -1.36 3.80 4.11
N VAL A 83 -0.11 3.39 4.36
CA VAL A 83 0.21 2.14 5.06
C VAL A 83 -0.25 2.19 6.52
N GLU A 84 -0.02 3.31 7.22
CA GLU A 84 -0.47 3.49 8.61
C GLU A 84 -2.00 3.41 8.70
N SER A 85 -2.72 4.18 7.87
CA SER A 85 -4.18 4.18 7.84
C SER A 85 -4.76 2.80 7.52
N THR A 86 -4.15 2.09 6.56
CA THR A 86 -4.56 0.72 6.21
C THR A 86 -4.33 -0.24 7.38
N THR A 87 -3.19 -0.11 8.07
CA THR A 87 -2.86 -0.94 9.22
C THR A 87 -3.79 -0.71 10.40
N GLU A 88 -4.15 0.56 10.67
CA GLU A 88 -5.13 0.92 11.69
C GLU A 88 -6.51 0.37 11.36
N ALA A 89 -6.96 0.51 10.10
CA ALA A 89 -8.23 -0.03 9.64
C ALA A 89 -8.28 -1.55 9.82
N LEU A 90 -7.24 -2.27 9.40
CA LEU A 90 -7.14 -3.73 9.60
C LEU A 90 -7.15 -4.11 11.08
N THR A 91 -6.48 -3.34 11.93
CA THR A 91 -6.44 -3.58 13.37
C THR A 91 -7.80 -3.32 14.03
N SER A 92 -8.52 -2.28 13.61
CA SER A 92 -9.86 -1.95 14.13
C SER A 92 -10.89 -3.04 13.82
N LEU A 93 -10.71 -3.80 12.74
CA LEU A 93 -11.59 -4.93 12.38
C LEU A 93 -11.43 -6.14 13.31
N ILE A 94 -10.34 -6.22 14.07
CA ILE A 94 -10.08 -7.33 15.00
C ILE A 94 -11.14 -7.37 16.11
N GLU A 95 -11.52 -6.21 16.67
CA GLU A 95 -12.50 -6.14 17.76
C GLU A 95 -13.90 -6.67 17.35
N PRO A 96 -14.51 -6.20 16.24
CA PRO A 96 -15.77 -6.76 15.74
C PRO A 96 -15.72 -8.27 15.47
N ILE A 97 -14.60 -8.76 14.92
CA ILE A 97 -14.42 -10.19 14.65
C ILE A 97 -14.38 -10.98 15.95
N MET A 98 -13.66 -10.51 16.97
CA MET A 98 -13.64 -11.17 18.29
C MET A 98 -15.03 -11.24 18.92
N ILE A 99 -15.80 -10.15 18.86
CA ILE A 99 -17.17 -10.12 19.39
C ILE A 99 -18.07 -11.10 18.63
N ALA A 100 -17.98 -11.15 17.30
CA ALA A 100 -18.77 -12.06 16.47
C ALA A 100 -18.45 -13.53 16.79
N VAL A 101 -17.16 -13.88 16.97
CA VAL A 101 -16.73 -15.23 17.33
C VAL A 101 -17.22 -15.60 18.73
N LEU A 102 -17.02 -14.73 19.74
CA LEU A 102 -17.48 -14.99 21.10
C LEU A 102 -19.00 -15.11 21.16
N GLY A 103 -19.73 -14.23 20.48
CA GLY A 103 -21.18 -14.30 20.36
C GLY A 103 -21.65 -15.58 19.70
N GLY A 104 -20.96 -16.04 18.65
CA GLY A 104 -21.22 -17.32 18.00
C GLY A 104 -21.03 -18.52 18.93
N VAL A 105 -19.94 -18.55 19.70
CA VAL A 105 -19.65 -19.63 20.67
C VAL A 105 -20.70 -19.67 21.77
N VAL A 106 -21.02 -18.52 22.36
CA VAL A 106 -22.03 -18.42 23.43
C VAL A 106 -23.42 -18.78 22.89
N GLY A 107 -23.78 -18.26 21.71
CA GLY A 107 -25.05 -18.58 21.06
C GLY A 107 -25.21 -20.08 20.77
N PHE A 108 -24.15 -20.72 20.27
CA PHE A 108 -24.13 -22.16 20.05
C PHE A 108 -24.32 -22.95 21.37
N MET A 109 -23.66 -22.53 22.44
CA MET A 109 -23.77 -23.16 23.76
C MET A 109 -25.20 -23.07 24.32
N VAL A 110 -25.85 -21.90 24.21
CA VAL A 110 -27.24 -21.71 24.66
C VAL A 110 -28.19 -22.60 23.87
N ILE A 111 -28.09 -22.62 22.53
CA ILE A 111 -28.93 -23.48 21.70
C ILE A 111 -28.77 -24.95 22.09
N GLY A 112 -27.52 -25.41 22.31
CA GLY A 112 -27.24 -26.77 22.75
C GLY A 112 -27.83 -27.13 24.12
N LEU A 113 -27.89 -26.18 25.05
CA LEU A 113 -28.50 -26.38 26.37
C LEU A 113 -30.03 -26.41 26.35
N TYR A 114 -30.66 -25.57 25.52
CA TYR A 114 -32.13 -25.43 25.50
C TYR A 114 -32.83 -26.40 24.54
N MET A 115 -32.19 -26.83 23.45
CA MET A 115 -32.78 -27.78 22.49
C MET A 115 -33.28 -29.09 23.15
N PRO A 116 -32.55 -29.73 24.08
CA PRO A 116 -33.03 -30.94 24.77
C PRO A 116 -34.26 -30.69 25.65
N ILE A 117 -34.36 -29.49 26.25
CA ILE A 117 -35.49 -29.10 27.09
C ILE A 117 -36.77 -29.06 26.25
N PHE A 118 -36.70 -28.46 25.05
CA PHE A 118 -37.84 -28.45 24.12
C PHE A 118 -38.25 -29.86 23.69
N GLY A 119 -37.28 -30.75 23.42
CA GLY A 119 -37.57 -32.15 23.09
C GLY A 119 -38.28 -32.91 24.22
N ILE A 120 -38.03 -32.56 25.49
CA ILE A 120 -38.73 -33.14 26.64
C ILE A 120 -40.18 -32.61 26.73
N PHE A 121 -40.40 -31.31 26.46
CA PHE A 121 -41.75 -30.74 26.46
C PHE A 121 -42.68 -31.37 25.42
N ASP A 122 -42.16 -31.66 24.22
CA ASP A 122 -42.93 -32.33 23.15
C ASP A 122 -43.25 -33.78 23.47
N LEU A 123 -42.51 -34.43 24.38
CA LEU A 123 -42.76 -35.82 24.80
C LEU A 123 -43.81 -35.92 25.93
N ILE A 124 -44.09 -34.81 26.61
CA ILE A 124 -44.98 -34.74 27.79
C ILE A 124 -46.42 -34.29 27.40
N ASN A 125 -46.59 -33.59 26.28
CA ASN A 125 -47.91 -33.29 25.68
C ASN A 125 -48.32 -34.36 24.65
#